data_AF-A0A438WF59-F1
#
_entry.id   AF-A0A438WF59-F1
#
_cell.length_a   1.000
_cell.length_b   1.000
_cell.length_c   1.000
_cell.angle_alpha   90.00
_cell.angle_beta   90.00
_cell.angle_gamma   90.00
#
_symmetry.space_group_name_H-M   'P 1'
#
loop_
_entity.id
_entity.type
_entity.pdbx_description
1 polymer ?
#
loop_
_entity_poly.entity_id
_entity_poly.type
_entity_poly.pdbx_seq_one_letter_code
_entity_poly.pdbx_strand_id
1 'polypeptide(L)'
;MLITTQLSKRFYATLILACVFLTITNILVKGSFINLLAGLSGVLYAFFAGERQTICFIFGLVYNLSYAYVAYQWKLNADVILCLFLYMPVTIYGLFEWKKTERHEGAIKAHKLPKNWRFALVLGIGVLT
;
A
#
# COMPACT_ATOMS: atom_id res chain seq x y z
N MET A 1 2.44 -19.77 0.11
CA MET A 1 3.05 -19.18 1.32
C MET A 1 3.04 -17.67 1.09
N LEU A 2 2.43 -16.84 1.96
CA LEU A 2 2.25 -15.39 1.68
C LEU A 2 3.51 -14.55 1.95
N ILE A 3 4.50 -15.14 2.62
CA ILE A 3 5.81 -14.54 2.89
C ILE A 3 6.83 -15.52 2.31
N THR A 4 7.60 -15.08 1.32
CA THR A 4 8.47 -15.95 0.54
C THR A 4 9.96 -15.68 0.72
N THR A 5 10.33 -14.60 1.39
CA THR A 5 11.74 -14.29 1.70
C THR A 5 11.98 -14.07 3.20
N GLN A 6 13.11 -14.57 3.70
CA GLN A 6 13.65 -14.22 5.01
C GLN A 6 14.07 -12.73 5.00
N LEU A 7 13.22 -11.88 5.58
CA LEU A 7 13.47 -10.44 5.64
C LEU A 7 14.57 -10.07 6.64
N SER A 8 15.33 -9.03 6.33
CA SER A 8 16.45 -8.55 7.15
C SER A 8 15.99 -8.03 8.52
N LYS A 9 16.82 -8.22 9.56
CA LYS A 9 16.55 -7.69 10.91
C LYS A 9 16.36 -6.16 10.92
N ARG A 10 17.04 -5.44 10.01
CA ARG A 10 16.90 -3.98 9.85
C ARG A 10 15.51 -3.58 9.32
N PHE A 11 14.91 -4.40 8.47
CA PHE A 11 13.57 -4.18 7.96
C PHE A 11 12.54 -4.24 9.10
N TYR A 12 12.59 -5.29 9.92
CA TYR A 12 11.68 -5.41 11.06
C TYR A 12 11.90 -4.29 12.10
N ALA A 13 13.15 -3.89 12.36
CA ALA A 13 13.43 -2.79 13.28
C ALA A 13 12.82 -1.45 12.80
N THR A 14 12.97 -1.13 11.51
CA THR A 14 12.40 0.09 10.92
C THR A 14 10.88 0.05 10.85
N LEU A 15 10.29 -1.11 10.55
CA LEU A 15 8.85 -1.31 10.56
C LEU A 15 8.26 -1.11 11.98
N ILE A 16 8.86 -1.73 12.99
CA ILE A 16 8.42 -1.58 14.38
C ILE A 16 8.53 -0.11 14.82
N LEU A 17 9.63 0.56 14.49
CA LEU A 17 9.81 1.97 14.79
C LEU A 17 8.71 2.84 14.16
N ALA A 18 8.36 2.59 12.89
CA ALA A 18 7.28 3.28 12.19
C ALA A 18 5.90 3.04 12.84
N CYS A 19 5.60 1.80 13.21
CA CYS A 19 4.35 1.44 13.90
C CYS A 19 4.24 2.08 15.29
N VAL A 20 5.34 2.10 16.04
CA VAL A 20 5.39 2.77 17.35
C VAL A 20 5.18 4.27 17.19
N PHE A 21 5.88 4.90 16.24
CA PHE A 21 5.70 6.32 15.94
C PHE A 21 4.25 6.65 15.61
N LEU A 22 3.62 5.89 14.70
CA LEU A 22 2.20 6.06 14.36
C LEU A 22 1.28 5.93 15.57
N THR A 23 1.53 4.96 16.43
CA THR A 23 0.70 4.72 17.62
C THR A 23 0.82 5.88 18.60
N ILE A 24 2.04 6.39 18.82
CA ILE A 24 2.28 7.56 19.67
C ILE A 24 1.55 8.78 19.10
N THR A 25 1.70 9.06 17.80
CA THR A 25 1.01 10.20 17.17
C THR A 25 -0.51 10.08 17.29
N ASN A 26 -1.07 8.89 17.11
CA ASN A 26 -2.51 8.66 17.26
C ASN A 26 -2.99 8.97 18.69
N ILE A 27 -2.22 8.58 19.72
CA ILE A 27 -2.53 8.90 21.13
C ILE A 27 -2.45 10.41 21.38
N LEU A 28 -1.41 11.08 20.88
CA LEU A 28 -1.22 12.52 21.06
C LEU A 28 -2.35 13.35 20.44
N VAL A 29 -2.82 12.95 19.27
CA VAL A 29 -3.91 13.62 18.54
C VAL A 29 -5.29 13.17 19.04
N LYS A 30 -5.36 12.25 20.02
CA LYS A 30 -6.61 11.60 20.47
C LYS A 30 -7.40 11.01 19.28
N GLY A 31 -6.68 10.40 18.35
CA GLY A 31 -7.22 9.80 17.16
C GLY A 31 -8.11 8.60 17.46
N SER A 32 -9.00 8.28 16.52
CA SER A 32 -9.84 7.09 16.64
C SER A 32 -9.04 5.82 16.35
N PHE A 33 -9.55 4.68 16.84
CA PHE A 33 -9.00 3.37 16.53
C PHE A 33 -8.98 3.08 15.02
N ILE A 34 -9.98 3.57 14.29
CA ILE A 34 -10.09 3.36 12.84
C ILE A 34 -9.01 4.13 12.08
N ASN A 35 -8.63 5.33 12.55
CA ASN A 35 -7.51 6.10 11.98
C ASN A 35 -6.18 5.37 12.21
N LEU A 36 -6.01 4.76 13.38
CA LEU A 36 -4.83 3.94 13.68
C LEU A 36 -4.76 2.70 12.78
N LEU A 37 -5.89 2.00 12.61
CA LEU A 37 -5.97 0.81 11.74
C LEU A 37 -5.63 1.16 10.28
N ALA A 38 -6.15 2.28 9.77
CA ALA A 38 -5.81 2.76 8.43
C ALA A 38 -4.31 3.10 8.32
N GLY A 39 -3.75 3.84 9.29
CA GLY A 39 -2.32 4.19 9.29
C GLY A 39 -1.41 2.96 9.33
N LEU A 40 -1.68 2.02 10.23
CA LEU A 40 -0.91 0.78 10.37
C LEU A 40 -0.97 -0.08 9.10
N SER A 41 -2.17 -0.26 8.54
CA SER A 41 -2.35 -1.04 7.32
C SER A 41 -1.64 -0.40 6.12
N GLY A 42 -1.65 0.93 6.02
CA GLY A 42 -0.93 1.67 4.98
C GLY A 42 0.60 1.51 5.09
N VAL A 43 1.16 1.59 6.30
CA VAL A 43 2.60 1.36 6.53
C VAL A 43 2.98 -0.08 6.21
N LEU A 44 2.22 -1.06 6.69
CA LEU A 44 2.47 -2.47 6.39
C LEU A 44 2.41 -2.73 4.88
N TYR A 45 1.42 -2.19 4.19
CA TYR A 45 1.33 -2.26 2.73
C TYR A 45 2.60 -1.74 2.05
N ALA A 46 3.05 -0.53 2.37
CA ALA A 46 4.21 0.09 1.74
C ALA A 46 5.51 -0.70 1.98
N PHE A 47 5.74 -1.14 3.21
CA PHE A 47 6.93 -1.93 3.57
C PHE A 47 6.96 -3.28 2.85
N PHE A 48 5.85 -4.03 2.88
CA PHE A 48 5.78 -5.33 2.21
C PHE A 48 5.81 -5.21 0.68
N ALA A 49 5.25 -4.13 0.12
CA ALA A 49 5.34 -3.86 -1.32
C ALA A 49 6.78 -3.57 -1.75
N GLY A 50 7.57 -2.86 -0.93
CA GLY A 50 8.99 -2.62 -1.19
C GLY A 50 9.83 -3.90 -1.24
N GLU A 51 9.50 -4.86 -0.36
CA GLU A 51 10.13 -6.19 -0.31
C GLU A 51 9.48 -7.21 -1.26
N ARG A 52 8.57 -6.74 -2.12
CA ARG A 52 7.88 -7.53 -3.16
C ARG A 52 7.13 -8.74 -2.61
N GLN A 53 6.62 -8.64 -1.38
CA GLN A 53 5.84 -9.71 -0.75
C GLN A 53 4.37 -9.62 -1.17
N THR A 54 3.76 -10.74 -1.54
CA THR A 54 2.33 -10.79 -1.92
C THR A 54 1.39 -10.47 -0.74
N ILE A 55 1.86 -10.56 0.51
CA ILE A 55 1.10 -10.13 1.69
C ILE A 55 0.74 -8.64 1.67
N CYS A 56 1.48 -7.80 0.92
CA CYS A 56 1.19 -6.36 0.83
C CYS A 56 -0.26 -6.13 0.41
N PHE A 57 -0.78 -6.84 -0.59
CA PHE A 57 -2.14 -6.63 -1.09
C PHE A 57 -3.22 -6.90 -0.05
N ILE A 58 -2.99 -7.79 0.93
CA ILE A 58 -3.94 -8.01 2.03
C ILE A 58 -4.00 -6.76 2.90
N PHE A 59 -2.86 -6.19 3.27
CA PHE A 59 -2.80 -4.91 4.00
C PHE A 59 -3.35 -3.75 3.16
N GLY A 60 -3.15 -3.77 1.84
CA GLY A 60 -3.73 -2.81 0.91
C GLY A 60 -5.27 -2.84 0.90
N LEU A 61 -5.88 -4.02 0.97
CA LEU A 61 -7.34 -4.15 1.07
C LEU A 61 -7.88 -3.60 2.39
N VAL A 62 -7.23 -3.95 3.51
CA VAL A 62 -7.62 -3.43 4.83
C VAL A 62 -7.44 -1.91 4.88
N TYR A 63 -6.35 -1.39 4.31
CA TYR A 63 -6.10 0.04 4.17
C TYR A 63 -7.19 0.74 3.36
N ASN A 64 -7.50 0.25 2.15
CA ASN A 64 -8.50 0.88 1.29
C ASN A 64 -9.88 0.93 1.95
N LEU A 65 -10.30 -0.13 2.66
CA LEU A 65 -11.58 -0.17 3.36
C LEU A 65 -11.60 0.77 4.57
N SER A 66 -10.58 0.69 5.43
CA SER A 66 -10.50 1.51 6.64
C SER A 66 -10.33 2.99 6.31
N TYR A 67 -9.48 3.33 5.34
CA TYR A 67 -9.26 4.70 4.90
C TYR A 67 -10.46 5.27 4.14
N ALA A 68 -11.16 4.50 3.30
CA ALA A 68 -12.40 4.96 2.68
C ALA A 68 -13.45 5.34 3.74
N TYR A 69 -13.55 4.57 4.83
CA TYR A 69 -14.44 4.93 5.94
C TYR A 69 -14.00 6.23 6.62
N VAL A 70 -12.69 6.41 6.88
CA VAL A 70 -12.17 7.66 7.44
C VAL A 70 -12.47 8.84 6.49
N ALA A 71 -12.14 8.72 5.21
CA ALA A 71 -12.38 9.75 4.21
C ALA A 71 -13.87 10.13 4.12
N TYR A 72 -14.77 9.16 4.24
CA TYR A 72 -16.21 9.41 4.26
C TYR A 72 -16.63 10.26 5.47
N GLN A 73 -16.10 9.96 6.67
CA GLN A 73 -16.37 10.75 7.88
C GLN A 73 -15.91 12.21 7.74
N TRP A 74 -14.83 12.43 6.98
CA TRP A 74 -14.26 13.76 6.73
C TRP A 74 -14.86 14.43 5.48
N LYS A 75 -15.88 13.83 4.85
CA LYS A 75 -16.55 14.29 3.61
C LYS A 75 -15.59 14.43 2.41
N LEU A 76 -14.50 13.67 2.40
CA LEU A 76 -13.52 13.61 1.32
C LEU A 76 -13.99 12.60 0.25
N ASN A 77 -15.06 12.96 -0.47
CA ASN A 77 -15.71 12.05 -1.43
C ASN A 77 -14.77 11.55 -2.55
N ALA A 78 -13.82 12.38 -2.96
CA ALA A 78 -12.83 12.01 -3.98
C ALA A 78 -11.95 10.83 -3.50
N ASP A 79 -11.44 10.90 -2.27
CA ASP A 79 -10.62 9.84 -1.67
C ASP A 79 -11.41 8.55 -1.45
N VAL A 80 -12.68 8.65 -1.06
CA VAL A 80 -13.57 7.48 -0.94
C VAL A 80 -13.70 6.77 -2.29
N ILE A 81 -14.00 7.53 -3.36
CA ILE A 81 -14.14 6.96 -4.70
C ILE A 81 -12.82 6.36 -5.16
N LEU A 82 -11.70 7.06 -4.95
CA LEU A 82 -10.37 6.60 -5.34
C LEU A 82 -10.00 5.28 -4.64
N CYS A 83 -10.18 5.19 -3.33
CA CYS A 83 -9.84 4.00 -2.56
C CYS A 83 -10.72 2.80 -2.92
N LEU A 84 -12.03 3.01 -3.12
CA LEU A 84 -12.96 1.92 -3.40
C LEU A 84 -13.00 1.50 -4.87
N PHE A 85 -13.00 2.45 -5.80
CA PHE A 85 -13.21 2.15 -7.22
C PHE A 85 -11.91 2.07 -8.02
N LEU A 86 -10.82 2.71 -7.58
CA LEU A 86 -9.53 2.62 -8.26
C LEU A 86 -8.59 1.67 -7.52
N TYR A 87 -8.27 1.96 -6.27
CA TYR A 87 -7.24 1.20 -5.55
C TYR A 87 -7.66 -0.20 -5.16
N MET A 88 -8.92 -0.42 -4.78
CA MET A 88 -9.41 -1.76 -4.44
C MET A 88 -9.31 -2.76 -5.61
N PRO A 89 -9.86 -2.49 -6.81
CA PRO A 89 -9.72 -3.44 -7.92
C PRO A 89 -8.27 -3.60 -8.37
N VAL A 90 -7.45 -2.55 -8.32
CA VAL A 90 -6.01 -2.64 -8.62
C VAL A 90 -5.29 -3.53 -7.60
N THR A 91 -5.63 -3.43 -6.33
CA THR A 91 -5.06 -4.27 -5.26
C THR A 91 -5.43 -5.74 -5.45
N ILE A 92 -6.68 -6.02 -5.83
CA ILE A 92 -7.15 -7.37 -6.14
C ILE A 92 -6.43 -7.92 -7.38
N TYR A 93 -6.38 -7.16 -8.47
CA TYR A 93 -5.69 -7.54 -9.69
C TYR A 93 -4.20 -7.80 -9.43
N GLY A 94 -3.55 -6.90 -8.69
CA GLY A 94 -2.15 -7.03 -8.29
C GLY A 94 -1.88 -8.32 -7.52
N LEU A 95 -2.76 -8.70 -6.60
CA LEU A 95 -2.65 -9.96 -5.86
C LEU A 95 -2.65 -11.18 -6.78
N PHE A 96 -3.55 -11.22 -7.77
CA PHE A 96 -3.62 -12.33 -8.72
C PHE A 96 -2.39 -12.40 -9.62
N GLU A 97 -1.99 -11.27 -10.20
CA GLU A 97 -0.87 -11.20 -11.14
C GLU A 97 0.47 -11.50 -10.45
N TRP A 98 0.65 -11.01 -9.23
CA TRP A 98 1.86 -11.28 -8.45
C TRP A 98 1.92 -12.73 -7.97
N LYS A 99 0.80 -13.32 -7.53
CA LYS A 99 0.76 -14.75 -7.21
C LYS A 99 1.05 -15.64 -8.42
N LYS A 100 0.57 -15.26 -9.60
CA LYS A 100 0.86 -15.97 -10.84
C LYS A 100 2.35 -15.90 -11.16
N THR A 101 2.92 -14.70 -11.15
CA THR A 101 4.36 -14.47 -11.39
C THR A 101 5.23 -15.23 -10.39
N GLU A 102 4.87 -15.20 -9.10
CA GLU A 102 5.59 -15.93 -8.04
C GLU A 102 5.59 -17.45 -8.28
N ARG A 103 4.47 -18.02 -8.76
CA ARG A 103 4.39 -19.45 -9.08
C ARG A 103 5.23 -19.85 -10.29
N HIS A 104 5.37 -18.97 -11.29
CA HIS A 104 6.08 -19.26 -12.53
C HIS A 104 7.58 -18.92 -12.50
N GLU A 105 7.95 -17.79 -11.88
CA GLU A 105 9.32 -17.26 -11.91
C GLU A 105 10.01 -17.27 -10.54
N GLY A 106 9.31 -17.68 -9.47
CA GLY A 106 9.84 -17.80 -8.10
C GLY A 106 10.04 -16.47 -7.37
N ALA A 107 10.37 -15.38 -8.06
CA ALA A 107 10.53 -14.04 -7.49
C ALA A 107 9.99 -12.95 -8.41
N ILE A 108 9.45 -11.90 -7.81
CA ILE A 108 8.86 -10.77 -8.53
C ILE A 108 9.97 -9.83 -9.00
N LYS A 109 10.16 -9.72 -10.32
CA LYS A 109 11.20 -8.89 -10.94
C LYS A 109 10.67 -7.49 -11.21
N ALA A 110 11.33 -6.48 -10.65
CA ALA A 110 11.08 -5.09 -10.99
C ALA A 110 11.65 -4.79 -12.38
N HIS A 111 10.82 -4.23 -13.26
CA HIS A 111 11.21 -3.82 -14.59
C HIS A 111 11.37 -2.31 -14.66
N LYS A 112 12.40 -1.83 -15.37
CA LYS A 112 12.65 -0.40 -15.56
C LYS A 112 11.84 0.08 -16.76
N LEU A 113 11.02 1.12 -16.59
CA LEU A 113 10.28 1.70 -17.72
C LEU A 113 11.24 2.29 -18.78
N PRO A 114 10.98 2.05 -20.08
CA PRO A 114 11.73 2.65 -21.19
C PRO A 114 11.51 4.17 -21.27
N LYS A 115 12.46 4.89 -21.87
CA LYS A 115 12.54 6.36 -21.84
C LYS A 115 11.29 7.06 -22.41
N ASN A 116 10.69 6.50 -23.47
CA ASN A 116 9.53 7.08 -24.15
C ASN A 116 8.28 7.10 -23.25
N TRP A 117 8.04 6.02 -22.52
CA TRP A 117 6.92 5.91 -21.60
C TRP A 117 7.08 6.80 -20.36
N ARG A 118 8.31 7.11 -19.95
CA ARG A 118 8.56 8.06 -18.86
C ARG A 118 8.10 9.48 -19.23
N PHE A 119 8.38 9.92 -20.45
CA PHE A 119 7.94 11.23 -20.92
C PHE A 119 6.42 11.35 -21.00
N ALA A 120 5.75 10.32 -21.52
CA ALA A 120 4.29 10.27 -21.56
C ALA A 120 3.68 10.35 -20.15
N LEU A 121 4.29 9.69 -19.17
CA LEU A 121 3.82 9.70 -17.78
C LEU A 121 3.96 11.08 -17.13
N VAL A 122 5.09 11.77 -17.36
CA VAL A 122 5.31 13.14 -16.87
C VAL A 122 4.31 14.12 -17.48
N LEU A 123 4.05 14.01 -18.79
CA LEU A 123 3.03 14.81 -19.47
C LEU A 123 1.63 14.53 -18.90
N GLY A 124 1.28 13.26 -18.68
CA GLY A 124 -0.03 12.90 -18.12
C GLY A 124 -0.25 13.47 -16.71
N ILE A 125 0.76 13.40 -15.84
CA ILE A 125 0.69 13.99 -14.49
C ILE A 125 0.55 15.52 -14.59
N GLY A 126 1.35 16.18 -15.42
CA GLY A 126 1.32 17.63 -15.57
C GLY A 126 0.04 18.20 -16.19
N VAL A 127 -0.77 17.38 -16.87
CA VAL A 127 -2.09 17.76 -17.40
C VAL A 127 -3.20 17.56 -16.35
N LEU A 128 -2.99 16.68 -15.37
CA LEU A 128 -3.96 16.37 -14.32
C LEU A 128 -3.80 17.23 -13.06
N THR A 129 -2.63 17.84 -12.84
CA THR A 129 -2.35 18.81 -11.78
C THR A 129 -2.59 20.24 -12.22
#